data_AF-A0A9W7ACX3-F1
#
_entry.id   AF-A0A9W7ACX3-F1
#
_cell.length_a   1.000
_cell.length_b   1.000
_cell.length_c   1.000
_cell.angle_alpha   90.00
_cell.angle_beta   90.00
_cell.angle_gamma   90.00
#
_symmetry.space_group_name_H-M   'P 1'
#
loop_
_entity.id
_entity.type
_entity.pdbx_description
1 polymer ?
#
loop_
_entity_poly.entity_id
_entity_poly.type
_entity_poly.pdbx_seq_one_letter_code
_entity_poly.pdbx_strand_id
1 'polypeptide(L)'
;MNSVLTLLTRKVANWADTITKTEPWSLPLHFINVQVCDDDSCVFVPSRDCHGNTCVSGAVNNYTQRTLAQHSETLFDDLKFLTHFVGDIHQPLHCAKDADKGGNTIKPIYYDVTDQGSEFSLHQIWDFGIIENVMAEEYNGDVTTYGDYLLSLIQTDFSDEVEDWKCDTVSESTCAESWGQESVDTAMKYAYLDMQGNEIESEYEVEEDYAKTNRNVIEKRLAMGGVRLANIIELIISKK
;
A
#
# COMPACT_ATOMS: atom_id res chain seq x y z
N MET A 1 13.39 5.71 18.61
CA MET A 1 13.44 5.26 17.19
C MET A 1 13.97 3.83 17.03
N ASN A 2 15.07 3.40 17.67
CA ASN A 2 15.62 2.05 17.48
C ASN A 2 14.82 0.86 18.04
N SER A 3 13.85 1.05 18.93
CA SER A 3 13.11 -0.06 19.56
C SER A 3 11.77 -0.40 18.90
N VAL A 4 11.23 0.47 18.04
CA VAL A 4 9.94 0.26 17.34
C VAL A 4 10.16 -0.50 16.02
N LEU A 5 11.31 -0.28 15.36
CA LEU A 5 11.65 -0.94 14.10
C LEU A 5 11.82 -2.47 14.21
N THR A 6 12.19 -2.99 15.39
CA THR A 6 12.46 -4.44 15.57
C THR A 6 11.19 -5.30 15.52
N LEU A 7 9.99 -4.71 15.64
CA LEU A 7 8.73 -5.44 15.59
C LEU A 7 8.17 -5.65 14.17
N LEU A 8 8.65 -4.91 13.17
CA LEU A 8 8.10 -4.89 11.81
C LEU A 8 8.92 -5.78 10.86
N THR A 9 9.08 -7.05 11.22
CA THR A 9 9.72 -8.02 10.29
C THR A 9 8.82 -8.25 9.07
N ARG A 10 9.39 -8.57 7.90
CA ARG A 10 8.63 -8.98 6.69
C ARG A 10 7.57 -10.05 6.99
N LYS A 11 7.83 -10.96 7.93
CA LYS A 11 6.88 -11.99 8.37
C LYS A 11 5.67 -11.44 9.13
N VAL A 12 5.89 -10.41 9.94
CA VAL A 12 4.82 -9.72 10.67
C VAL A 12 3.98 -8.89 9.70
N ALA A 13 4.64 -8.16 8.80
CA ALA A 13 3.96 -7.39 7.77
C ALA A 13 3.10 -8.29 6.88
N ASN A 14 3.57 -9.46 6.43
CA ASN A 14 2.82 -10.34 5.50
C ASN A 14 1.84 -11.30 6.20
N TRP A 15 1.65 -11.19 7.51
CA TRP A 15 0.79 -12.12 8.25
C TRP A 15 -0.68 -11.99 7.85
N ALA A 16 -1.17 -10.76 7.62
CA ALA A 16 -2.57 -10.53 7.26
C ALA A 16 -2.97 -11.21 5.94
N ASP A 17 -2.09 -11.17 4.92
CA ASP A 17 -2.29 -11.94 3.68
C ASP A 17 -2.40 -13.44 3.95
N THR A 18 -1.54 -13.95 4.82
CA THR A 18 -1.46 -15.39 5.09
C THR A 18 -2.76 -15.89 5.72
N ILE A 19 -3.36 -15.11 6.62
CA ILE A 19 -4.57 -15.54 7.31
C ILE A 19 -5.82 -15.49 6.43
N THR A 20 -5.83 -14.76 5.30
CA THR A 20 -7.01 -14.76 4.38
C THR A 20 -7.40 -16.17 3.94
N LYS A 21 -6.44 -17.11 3.93
CA LYS A 21 -6.62 -18.53 3.61
C LYS A 21 -7.44 -19.30 4.67
N THR A 22 -7.33 -18.90 5.93
CA THR A 22 -8.01 -19.52 7.07
C THR A 22 -9.18 -18.69 7.59
N GLU A 23 -9.12 -17.38 7.38
CA GLU A 23 -10.03 -16.35 7.87
C GLU A 23 -10.52 -15.48 6.69
N PRO A 24 -11.35 -16.01 5.78
CA PRO A 24 -11.70 -15.32 4.53
C PRO A 24 -12.45 -14.00 4.72
N TRP A 25 -13.01 -13.77 5.92
CA TRP A 25 -13.64 -12.50 6.28
C TRP A 25 -12.66 -11.34 6.27
N SER A 26 -11.35 -11.59 6.41
CA SER A 26 -10.34 -10.53 6.43
C SER A 26 -9.98 -10.04 5.03
N LEU A 27 -10.24 -10.84 3.97
CA LEU A 27 -9.83 -10.51 2.60
C LEU A 27 -10.31 -9.12 2.12
N PRO A 28 -11.58 -8.73 2.30
CA PRO A 28 -12.03 -7.42 1.82
C PRO A 28 -11.45 -6.24 2.61
N LEU A 29 -10.73 -6.48 3.71
CA LEU A 29 -10.04 -5.46 4.49
C LEU A 29 -8.74 -4.99 3.84
N HIS A 30 -8.27 -5.65 2.79
CA HIS A 30 -7.00 -5.32 2.12
C HIS A 30 -7.13 -4.25 1.05
N PHE A 31 -8.35 -3.91 0.61
CA PHE A 31 -8.54 -3.01 -0.53
C PHE A 31 -9.77 -2.10 -0.39
N ILE A 32 -9.86 -1.12 -1.29
CA ILE A 32 -11.02 -0.30 -1.60
C ILE A 32 -11.32 -0.49 -3.09
N ASN A 33 -12.55 -0.93 -3.38
CA ASN A 33 -13.05 -1.01 -4.75
C ASN A 33 -13.90 0.23 -5.05
N VAL A 34 -13.35 1.15 -5.83
CA VAL A 34 -14.04 2.38 -6.24
C VAL A 34 -15.04 2.03 -7.33
N GLN A 35 -16.33 2.19 -7.03
CA GLN A 35 -17.41 1.75 -7.91
C GLN A 35 -17.74 2.73 -9.05
N VAL A 36 -17.43 4.02 -8.87
CA VAL A 36 -17.74 5.05 -9.87
C VAL A 36 -16.46 5.79 -10.22
N CYS A 37 -16.08 5.65 -11.47
CA CYS A 37 -15.01 6.37 -12.12
C CYS A 37 -15.56 6.96 -13.42
N ASP A 38 -15.25 8.23 -13.65
CA ASP A 38 -15.41 8.87 -14.95
C ASP A 38 -14.11 8.65 -15.77
N ASP A 39 -14.11 9.04 -17.05
CA ASP A 39 -13.00 8.79 -17.99
C ASP A 39 -11.62 9.21 -17.43
N ASP A 40 -11.55 10.32 -16.69
CA ASP A 40 -10.29 10.88 -16.19
C ASP A 40 -10.14 10.87 -14.65
N SER A 41 -11.15 10.40 -13.90
CA SER A 41 -11.09 10.48 -12.43
C SER A 41 -11.94 9.44 -11.71
N CYS A 42 -11.39 8.92 -10.62
CA CYS A 42 -12.07 8.05 -9.68
C CYS A 42 -12.14 8.77 -8.33
N VAL A 43 -13.31 8.77 -7.68
CA VAL A 43 -13.47 9.38 -6.36
C VAL A 43 -13.89 8.31 -5.37
N PHE A 44 -13.05 8.06 -4.37
CA PHE A 44 -13.38 7.24 -3.22
C PHE A 44 -14.42 7.93 -2.36
N VAL A 45 -15.56 7.25 -2.14
CA VAL A 45 -16.64 7.72 -1.28
C VAL A 45 -16.86 6.66 -0.19
N PRO A 46 -16.45 6.87 1.07
CA PRO A 46 -16.52 5.86 2.12
C PRO A 46 -17.89 5.21 2.28
N SER A 47 -18.98 5.99 2.21
CA SER A 47 -20.35 5.46 2.34
C SER A 47 -20.77 4.53 1.20
N ARG A 48 -20.13 4.65 0.03
CA ARG A 48 -20.40 3.84 -1.16
C ARG A 48 -19.44 2.66 -1.26
N ASP A 49 -18.13 2.93 -1.15
CA ASP A 49 -17.06 2.00 -1.47
C ASP A 49 -16.54 1.21 -0.25
N CYS A 50 -16.86 1.64 0.98
CA CYS A 50 -16.42 0.99 2.21
C CYS A 50 -17.61 0.54 3.07
N HIS A 51 -18.49 -0.29 2.50
CA HIS A 51 -19.72 -0.70 3.17
C HIS A 51 -19.44 -1.39 4.52
N GLY A 52 -20.07 -0.89 5.59
CA GLY A 52 -19.90 -1.42 6.94
C GLY A 52 -18.45 -1.34 7.47
N ASN A 53 -17.65 -0.38 6.99
CA ASN A 53 -16.21 -0.25 7.27
C ASN A 53 -15.39 -1.48 6.85
N THR A 54 -15.90 -2.29 5.92
CA THR A 54 -15.22 -3.49 5.39
C THR A 54 -14.42 -3.10 4.14
N CYS A 55 -13.35 -2.36 4.35
CA CYS A 55 -12.35 -1.97 3.34
C CYS A 55 -11.04 -1.60 4.05
N VAL A 56 -9.95 -1.35 3.32
CA VAL A 56 -8.65 -1.03 3.94
C VAL A 56 -8.66 0.26 4.77
N SER A 57 -9.36 1.32 4.34
CA SER A 57 -9.51 2.54 5.15
C SER A 57 -10.26 2.28 6.47
N GLY A 58 -11.36 1.52 6.40
CA GLY A 58 -12.11 1.09 7.58
C GLY A 58 -11.28 0.19 8.50
N ALA A 59 -10.44 -0.68 7.93
CA ALA A 59 -9.55 -1.56 8.67
C ALA A 59 -8.47 -0.77 9.42
N VAL A 60 -7.79 0.18 8.76
CA VAL A 60 -6.81 1.07 9.41
C VAL A 60 -7.46 1.81 10.60
N ASN A 61 -8.67 2.36 10.41
CA ASN A 61 -9.41 3.02 11.48
C ASN A 61 -9.73 2.06 12.63
N ASN A 62 -10.29 0.89 12.34
CA ASN A 62 -10.68 -0.10 13.34
C ASN A 62 -9.48 -0.60 14.16
N TYR A 63 -8.41 -1.04 13.49
CA TYR A 63 -7.23 -1.60 14.17
C TYR A 63 -6.40 -0.54 14.89
N THR A 64 -6.47 0.73 14.48
CA THR A 64 -5.98 1.86 15.28
C THR A 64 -6.75 1.98 16.59
N GLN A 65 -8.09 1.98 16.57
CA GLN A 65 -8.92 2.05 17.78
C GLN A 65 -8.73 0.84 18.70
N ARG A 66 -8.63 -0.36 18.14
CA ARG A 66 -8.38 -1.59 18.92
C ARG A 66 -7.02 -1.55 19.62
N THR A 67 -6.00 -1.03 18.94
CA THR A 67 -4.67 -0.83 19.50
C THR A 67 -4.67 0.27 20.59
N LEU A 68 -5.45 1.34 20.43
CA LEU A 68 -5.67 2.36 21.47
C LEU A 68 -6.37 1.80 22.72
N ALA A 69 -7.29 0.85 22.55
CA ALA A 69 -8.00 0.21 23.66
C ALA A 69 -7.11 -0.73 24.49
N GLN A 70 -5.99 -1.19 23.93
CA GLN A 70 -4.95 -1.99 24.61
C GLN A 70 -5.46 -3.28 25.25
N HIS A 71 -6.36 -3.99 24.57
CA HIS A 71 -6.75 -5.33 24.99
C HIS A 71 -5.56 -6.28 24.85
N SER A 72 -4.96 -6.69 25.98
CA SER A 72 -3.71 -7.44 26.01
C SER A 72 -3.74 -8.75 25.22
N GLU A 73 -4.92 -9.37 25.09
CA GLU A 73 -5.11 -10.62 24.35
C GLU A 73 -5.04 -10.45 22.83
N THR A 74 -5.43 -9.28 22.30
CA THR A 74 -5.52 -9.04 20.85
C THR A 74 -4.47 -8.06 20.32
N LEU A 75 -3.79 -7.34 21.21
CA LEU A 75 -2.89 -6.23 20.86
C LEU A 75 -1.85 -6.60 19.79
N PHE A 76 -1.26 -7.80 19.85
CA PHE A 76 -0.27 -8.21 18.87
C PHE A 76 -0.88 -8.43 17.48
N ASP A 77 -2.07 -9.03 17.39
CA ASP A 77 -2.74 -9.24 16.11
C ASP A 77 -3.30 -7.92 15.58
N ASP A 78 -3.79 -7.05 16.45
CA ASP A 78 -4.24 -5.70 16.09
C ASP A 78 -3.09 -4.87 15.48
N LEU A 79 -1.89 -4.96 16.06
CA LEU A 79 -0.68 -4.31 15.51
C LEU A 79 -0.22 -4.91 14.19
N LYS A 80 -0.31 -6.25 14.01
CA LYS A 80 0.02 -6.90 12.72
C LYS A 80 -0.92 -6.44 11.62
N PHE A 81 -2.22 -6.43 11.90
CA PHE A 81 -3.24 -5.92 10.98
C PHE A 81 -3.02 -4.44 10.65
N LEU A 82 -2.83 -3.60 11.66
CA LEU A 82 -2.58 -2.18 11.45
C LEU A 82 -1.34 -1.94 10.60
N THR A 83 -0.25 -2.65 10.88
CA THR A 83 0.99 -2.59 10.08
C THR A 83 0.71 -2.93 8.62
N HIS A 84 0.03 -4.03 8.37
CA HIS A 84 -0.24 -4.52 7.03
C HIS A 84 -1.17 -3.57 6.26
N PHE A 85 -2.29 -3.18 6.85
CA PHE A 85 -3.28 -2.34 6.16
C PHE A 85 -2.80 -0.91 5.92
N VAL A 86 -1.87 -0.40 6.73
CA VAL A 86 -1.18 0.85 6.40
C VAL A 86 -0.24 0.65 5.19
N GLY A 87 0.35 -0.53 5.00
CA GLY A 87 1.06 -0.87 3.76
C GLY A 87 0.11 -0.92 2.55
N ASP A 88 -0.93 -1.73 2.64
CA ASP A 88 -1.91 -1.96 1.56
C ASP A 88 -2.56 -0.67 1.08
N ILE A 89 -2.99 0.22 1.98
CA ILE A 89 -3.65 1.46 1.57
C ILE A 89 -2.73 2.38 0.77
N HIS A 90 -1.40 2.18 0.81
CA HIS A 90 -0.43 2.94 0.03
C HIS A 90 -0.10 2.30 -1.33
N GLN A 91 -0.46 1.04 -1.56
CA GLN A 91 -0.40 0.41 -2.88
C GLN A 91 -1.53 0.99 -3.73
N PRO A 92 -1.26 1.77 -4.79
CA PRO A 92 -2.30 2.44 -5.58
C PRO A 92 -3.43 1.52 -6.05
N LEU A 93 -3.10 0.33 -6.56
CA LEU A 93 -4.06 -0.65 -7.09
C LEU A 93 -4.82 -1.43 -6.00
N HIS A 94 -4.49 -1.28 -4.71
CA HIS A 94 -5.37 -1.68 -3.60
C HIS A 94 -6.51 -0.67 -3.39
N CYS A 95 -6.44 0.54 -3.95
CA CYS A 95 -7.51 1.54 -3.88
C CYS A 95 -7.83 1.99 -5.31
N ALA A 96 -8.56 1.18 -6.08
CA ALA A 96 -8.70 1.39 -7.51
C ALA A 96 -10.05 0.90 -8.07
N LYS A 97 -10.17 0.86 -9.39
CA LYS A 97 -11.42 0.56 -10.10
C LYS A 97 -11.96 -0.82 -9.68
N ASP A 98 -13.24 -0.89 -9.30
CA ASP A 98 -13.91 -2.19 -9.02
C ASP A 98 -13.97 -3.06 -10.29
N ALA A 99 -14.18 -2.42 -11.45
CA ALA A 99 -14.42 -3.07 -12.74
C ALA A 99 -13.31 -4.04 -13.16
N ASP A 100 -12.06 -3.74 -12.82
CA ASP A 100 -10.89 -4.56 -13.14
C ASP A 100 -10.27 -5.29 -11.93
N LYS A 101 -10.93 -5.18 -10.77
CA LYS A 101 -10.46 -5.69 -9.46
C LYS A 101 -9.07 -5.14 -9.10
N GLY A 102 -8.89 -3.82 -9.23
CA GLY A 102 -7.60 -3.17 -9.00
C GLY A 102 -6.51 -3.68 -9.94
N GLY A 103 -6.82 -3.90 -11.21
CA GLY A 103 -5.86 -4.37 -12.22
C GLY A 103 -5.60 -5.89 -12.21
N ASN A 104 -6.23 -6.67 -11.34
CA ASN A 104 -6.05 -8.13 -11.29
C ASN A 104 -6.60 -8.85 -12.54
N THR A 105 -7.51 -8.21 -13.27
CA THR A 105 -8.09 -8.72 -14.52
C THR A 105 -7.39 -8.21 -15.78
N ILE A 106 -6.52 -7.20 -15.66
CA ILE A 106 -5.65 -6.73 -16.75
C ILE A 106 -4.44 -7.66 -16.79
N LYS A 107 -4.56 -8.71 -17.59
CA LYS A 107 -3.55 -9.79 -17.74
C LYS A 107 -3.74 -10.59 -19.03
N PRO A 108 -2.68 -11.21 -19.58
CA PRO A 108 -1.30 -11.15 -19.10
C PRO A 108 -0.69 -9.76 -19.34
N ILE A 109 0.18 -9.33 -18.43
CA ILE A 109 1.15 -8.25 -18.61
C ILE A 109 2.52 -8.92 -18.67
N TYR A 110 3.30 -8.59 -19.68
CA TYR A 110 4.61 -9.17 -19.91
C TYR A 110 5.70 -8.32 -19.24
N TYR A 111 6.41 -8.91 -18.27
CA TYR A 111 7.54 -8.28 -17.59
C TYR A 111 8.40 -9.38 -16.97
N ASP A 112 9.69 -9.45 -17.32
CA ASP A 112 10.58 -10.47 -16.76
C ASP A 112 10.93 -10.11 -15.32
N VAL A 113 10.35 -10.83 -14.36
CA VAL A 113 10.62 -10.65 -12.93
C VAL A 113 11.56 -11.74 -12.46
N THR A 114 12.69 -11.32 -11.91
CA THR A 114 13.78 -12.18 -11.45
C THR A 114 13.24 -13.30 -10.56
N ASP A 115 13.51 -14.54 -10.95
CA ASP A 115 13.10 -15.78 -10.26
C ASP A 115 11.57 -16.00 -10.13
N GLN A 116 10.72 -15.24 -10.85
CA GLN A 116 9.26 -15.35 -10.77
C GLN A 116 8.54 -15.61 -12.10
N GLY A 117 9.19 -15.38 -13.23
CA GLY A 117 8.63 -15.59 -14.58
C GLY A 117 8.33 -14.28 -15.29
N SER A 118 7.55 -14.35 -16.38
CA SER A 118 7.38 -13.21 -17.31
C SER A 118 5.93 -12.80 -17.58
N GLU A 119 4.94 -13.41 -16.92
CA GLU A 119 3.51 -13.14 -17.14
C GLU A 119 2.79 -12.87 -15.82
N PHE A 120 2.23 -11.67 -15.68
CA PHE A 120 1.60 -11.21 -14.46
C PHE A 120 0.28 -10.48 -14.76
N SER A 121 -0.42 -10.03 -13.73
CA SER A 121 -1.45 -8.98 -13.86
C SER A 121 -0.85 -7.61 -13.56
N LEU A 122 -1.51 -6.54 -14.01
CA LEU A 122 -1.09 -5.17 -13.67
C LEU A 122 -0.96 -4.99 -12.14
N HIS A 123 -1.88 -5.58 -11.37
CA HIS A 123 -1.82 -5.59 -9.91
C HIS A 123 -0.50 -6.18 -9.38
N GLN A 124 -0.11 -7.34 -9.89
CA GLN A 124 1.12 -8.03 -9.48
C GLN A 124 2.40 -7.28 -9.88
N ILE A 125 2.38 -6.57 -11.02
CA ILE A 125 3.49 -5.69 -11.42
C ILE A 125 3.75 -4.60 -10.37
N TRP A 126 2.68 -4.02 -9.80
CA TRP A 126 2.75 -2.99 -8.76
C TRP A 126 2.97 -3.55 -7.36
N ASP A 127 2.38 -4.70 -7.02
CA ASP A 127 2.58 -5.35 -5.71
C ASP A 127 4.03 -5.77 -5.49
N PHE A 128 4.65 -6.36 -6.51
CA PHE A 128 5.99 -6.93 -6.36
C PHE A 128 6.86 -6.83 -7.61
N GLY A 129 6.31 -6.86 -8.83
CA GLY A 129 7.11 -7.03 -10.05
C GLY A 129 8.26 -6.02 -10.18
N ILE A 130 7.93 -4.72 -10.14
CA ILE A 130 8.92 -3.63 -10.26
C ILE A 130 9.94 -3.67 -9.11
N ILE A 131 9.46 -3.85 -7.87
CA ILE A 131 10.32 -3.79 -6.67
C ILE A 131 11.23 -5.01 -6.52
N GLU A 132 10.76 -6.21 -6.85
CA GLU A 132 11.58 -7.43 -6.78
C GLU A 132 12.73 -7.37 -7.79
N ASN A 133 12.52 -6.80 -8.98
CA ASN A 133 13.62 -6.55 -9.93
C ASN A 133 14.63 -5.53 -9.40
N VAL A 134 14.15 -4.38 -8.90
CA VAL A 134 15.04 -3.36 -8.29
C VAL A 134 15.85 -3.97 -7.14
N MET A 135 15.20 -4.71 -6.23
CA MET A 135 15.87 -5.36 -5.11
C MET A 135 16.91 -6.38 -5.58
N ALA A 136 16.59 -7.20 -6.58
CA ALA A 136 17.51 -8.20 -7.11
C ALA A 136 18.74 -7.56 -7.78
N GLU A 137 18.53 -6.53 -8.60
CA GLU A 137 19.58 -5.89 -9.40
C GLU A 137 20.48 -4.96 -8.58
N GLU A 138 19.92 -4.20 -7.64
CA GLU A 138 20.63 -3.10 -6.98
C GLU A 138 20.92 -3.37 -5.49
N TYR A 139 20.19 -4.29 -4.86
CA TYR A 139 20.24 -4.53 -3.41
C TYR A 139 20.51 -5.99 -3.03
N ASN A 140 21.03 -6.80 -3.96
CA ASN A 140 21.35 -8.22 -3.76
C ASN A 140 20.15 -9.08 -3.28
N GLY A 141 18.92 -8.67 -3.61
CA GLY A 141 17.70 -9.31 -3.13
C GLY A 141 17.44 -9.17 -1.63
N ASP A 142 18.14 -8.27 -0.93
CA ASP A 142 18.02 -8.09 0.53
C ASP A 142 17.04 -6.97 0.88
N VAL A 143 15.90 -7.36 1.44
CA VAL A 143 14.84 -6.43 1.88
C VAL A 143 15.30 -5.44 2.96
N THR A 144 16.28 -5.81 3.78
CA THR A 144 16.80 -4.92 4.84
C THR A 144 17.58 -3.79 4.22
N THR A 145 18.47 -4.10 3.27
CA THR A 145 19.27 -3.11 2.54
C THR A 145 18.39 -2.18 1.73
N TYR A 146 17.34 -2.71 1.08
CA TYR A 146 16.37 -1.87 0.38
C TYR A 146 15.56 -0.98 1.35
N GLY A 147 15.18 -1.51 2.51
CA GLY A 147 14.55 -0.73 3.58
C GLY A 147 15.43 0.40 4.12
N ASP A 148 16.73 0.15 4.31
CA ASP A 148 17.71 1.17 4.71
C ASP A 148 17.85 2.27 3.64
N TYR A 149 17.78 1.91 2.36
CA TYR A 149 17.74 2.87 1.27
C TYR A 149 16.47 3.73 1.30
N LEU A 150 15.28 3.13 1.47
CA LEU A 150 14.02 3.89 1.61
C LEU A 150 14.07 4.83 2.82
N LEU A 151 14.68 4.41 3.93
CA LEU A 151 14.90 5.26 5.09
C LEU A 151 15.82 6.44 4.76
N SER A 152 16.83 6.24 3.92
CA SER A 152 17.69 7.33 3.45
C SER A 152 16.92 8.35 2.61
N LEU A 153 16.03 7.90 1.70
CA LEU A 153 15.17 8.79 0.91
C LEU A 153 14.27 9.66 1.79
N ILE A 154 13.70 9.09 2.87
CA ILE A 154 12.91 9.84 3.85
C ILE A 154 13.73 10.98 4.49
N GLN A 155 15.03 10.74 4.72
CA GLN A 155 15.93 11.70 5.37
C GLN A 155 16.54 12.71 4.39
N THR A 156 16.57 12.41 3.09
CA THR A 156 17.13 13.29 2.07
C THR A 156 16.01 13.84 1.19
N ASP A 157 15.57 13.05 0.22
CA ASP A 157 14.82 13.47 -0.96
C ASP A 157 13.39 13.89 -0.59
N PHE A 158 12.84 13.27 0.46
CA PHE A 158 11.49 13.55 0.95
C PHE A 158 11.46 14.34 2.26
N SER A 159 12.62 14.78 2.76
CA SER A 159 12.73 15.39 4.10
C SER A 159 11.80 16.60 4.30
N ASP A 160 11.61 17.42 3.27
CA ASP A 160 10.73 18.59 3.29
C ASP A 160 9.23 18.23 3.25
N GLU A 161 8.87 17.02 2.86
CA GLU A 161 7.47 16.56 2.73
C GLU A 161 6.99 15.73 3.93
N VAL A 162 7.91 15.19 4.74
CA VAL A 162 7.60 14.22 5.82
C VAL A 162 6.56 14.75 6.81
N GLU A 163 6.63 16.04 7.18
CA GLU A 163 5.66 16.61 8.12
C GLU A 163 4.25 16.69 7.52
N ASP A 164 4.13 16.98 6.21
CA ASP A 164 2.84 17.06 5.51
C ASP A 164 2.19 15.68 5.32
N TRP A 165 2.95 14.59 5.41
CA TRP A 165 2.41 13.24 5.28
C TRP A 165 1.74 12.72 6.55
N LYS A 166 2.04 13.31 7.70
CA LYS A 166 1.57 12.83 9.00
C LYS A 166 0.06 13.04 9.15
N CYS A 167 -0.53 12.19 9.98
CA CYS A 167 -1.90 12.39 10.42
C CYS A 167 -1.91 13.18 11.72
N ASP A 168 -2.88 14.07 11.87
CA ASP A 168 -2.99 14.92 13.07
C ASP A 168 -3.74 14.23 14.22
N THR A 169 -4.45 13.12 13.97
CA THR A 169 -5.31 12.49 14.97
C THR A 169 -5.56 10.99 14.79
N VAL A 170 -5.92 10.35 15.91
CA VAL A 170 -6.36 8.95 16.02
C VAL A 170 -7.58 8.80 16.95
N SER A 171 -8.34 9.87 17.29
CA SER A 171 -9.42 9.80 18.30
C SER A 171 -10.74 9.19 17.85
N GLU A 172 -11.20 9.46 16.63
CA GLU A 172 -12.49 9.00 16.12
C GLU A 172 -12.33 8.32 14.76
N SER A 173 -11.48 8.89 13.92
CA SER A 173 -10.93 8.30 12.70
C SER A 173 -9.46 8.71 12.56
N THR A 174 -8.76 8.01 11.66
CA THR A 174 -7.44 8.40 11.17
C THR A 174 -7.59 9.12 9.82
N CYS A 175 -6.46 9.47 9.21
CA CYS A 175 -6.41 10.06 7.87
C CYS A 175 -6.54 9.00 6.74
N ALA A 176 -6.86 7.74 7.07
CA ALA A 176 -6.91 6.64 6.11
C ALA A 176 -7.85 6.89 4.92
N GLU A 177 -8.94 7.62 5.08
CA GLU A 177 -9.81 7.95 3.93
C GLU A 177 -9.10 8.82 2.89
N SER A 178 -8.32 9.82 3.34
CA SER A 178 -7.51 10.64 2.44
C SER A 178 -6.40 9.83 1.77
N TRP A 179 -5.78 8.89 2.51
CA TRP A 179 -4.74 8.02 1.95
C TRP A 179 -5.29 7.08 0.87
N GLY A 180 -6.53 6.60 1.07
CA GLY A 180 -7.26 5.85 0.07
C GLY A 180 -7.49 6.65 -1.21
N GLN A 181 -7.97 7.90 -1.10
CA GLN A 181 -8.12 8.78 -2.26
C GLN A 181 -6.78 9.09 -2.94
N GLU A 182 -5.71 9.35 -2.18
CA GLU A 182 -4.37 9.55 -2.75
C GLU A 182 -3.91 8.33 -3.57
N SER A 183 -4.19 7.12 -3.10
CA SER A 183 -3.88 5.88 -3.84
C SER A 183 -4.72 5.75 -5.11
N VAL A 184 -6.00 6.13 -5.06
CA VAL A 184 -6.87 6.19 -6.25
C VAL A 184 -6.29 7.15 -7.29
N ASP A 185 -5.95 8.37 -6.88
CA ASP A 185 -5.37 9.38 -7.77
C ASP A 185 -4.04 8.91 -8.36
N THR A 186 -3.22 8.24 -7.54
CA THR A 186 -1.94 7.66 -7.97
C THR A 186 -2.16 6.54 -8.99
N ALA A 187 -3.14 5.66 -8.79
CA ALA A 187 -3.44 4.57 -9.71
C ALA A 187 -3.88 5.12 -11.08
N MET A 188 -4.79 6.09 -11.08
CA MET A 188 -5.29 6.71 -12.32
C MET A 188 -4.19 7.45 -13.08
N LYS A 189 -3.26 8.08 -12.36
CA LYS A 189 -2.19 8.87 -12.98
C LYS A 189 -1.00 8.05 -13.46
N TYR A 190 -0.67 6.95 -12.78
CA TYR A 190 0.61 6.25 -12.97
C TYR A 190 0.45 4.75 -13.26
N ALA A 191 -0.54 4.09 -12.67
CA ALA A 191 -0.70 2.64 -12.81
C ALA A 191 -1.42 2.26 -14.10
N TYR A 192 -2.53 2.92 -14.41
CA TYR A 192 -3.38 2.56 -15.55
C TYR A 192 -2.92 3.12 -16.89
N LEU A 193 -1.90 3.99 -16.93
CA LEU A 193 -1.46 4.67 -18.15
C LEU A 193 -0.01 4.32 -18.49
N ASP A 194 0.26 4.04 -19.76
CA ASP A 194 1.62 3.94 -20.28
C ASP A 194 2.32 5.32 -20.33
N MET A 195 3.59 5.34 -20.75
CA MET A 195 4.37 6.57 -20.82
C MET A 195 3.91 7.55 -21.92
N GLN A 196 3.01 7.14 -22.81
CA GLN A 196 2.36 7.98 -23.82
C GLN A 196 0.95 8.43 -23.40
N GLY A 197 0.46 7.96 -22.25
CA GLY A 197 -0.86 8.27 -21.71
C GLY A 197 -1.98 7.39 -22.26
N ASN A 198 -1.67 6.25 -22.88
CA ASN A 198 -2.69 5.28 -23.27
C ASN A 198 -3.02 4.35 -22.10
N GLU A 199 -4.25 3.86 -22.03
CA GLU A 199 -4.63 2.86 -21.02
C GLU A 199 -3.85 1.56 -21.22
N ILE A 200 -3.36 0.99 -20.11
CA ILE A 200 -2.73 -0.33 -20.10
C ILE A 200 -3.82 -1.40 -20.17
N GLU A 201 -3.74 -2.23 -21.20
CA GLU A 201 -4.63 -3.36 -21.42
C GLU A 201 -3.87 -4.70 -21.32
N SER A 202 -4.62 -5.81 -21.41
CA SER A 202 -4.02 -7.14 -21.55
C SER A 202 -3.08 -7.22 -22.75
N GLU A 203 -2.06 -8.06 -22.64
CA GLU A 203 -0.95 -8.24 -23.59
C GLU A 203 0.06 -7.07 -23.64
N TYR A 204 -0.07 -6.08 -22.75
CA TYR A 204 0.95 -5.02 -22.62
C TYR A 204 2.30 -5.58 -22.16
N GLU A 205 3.38 -5.09 -22.78
CA GLU A 205 4.76 -5.37 -22.42
C GLU A 205 5.32 -4.19 -21.63
N VAL A 206 5.77 -4.44 -20.41
CA VAL A 206 6.25 -3.38 -19.51
C VAL A 206 7.52 -2.77 -20.06
N GLU A 207 7.42 -1.52 -20.49
CA GLU A 207 8.54 -0.73 -20.97
C GLU A 207 9.49 -0.34 -19.83
N GLU A 208 10.78 -0.20 -20.16
CA GLU A 208 11.81 0.22 -19.21
C GLU A 208 11.49 1.59 -18.58
N ASP A 209 10.97 2.54 -19.37
CA ASP A 209 10.60 3.87 -18.88
C ASP A 209 9.37 3.85 -17.97
N TYR A 210 8.40 2.95 -18.21
CA TYR A 210 7.27 2.72 -17.31
C TYR A 210 7.77 2.19 -15.96
N ALA A 211 8.59 1.14 -15.98
CA ALA A 211 9.13 0.54 -14.76
C ALA A 211 9.98 1.54 -13.96
N LYS A 212 10.86 2.31 -14.61
CA LYS A 212 11.70 3.33 -13.95
C LYS A 212 10.89 4.48 -13.38
N THR A 213 9.91 4.98 -14.13
CA THR A 213 9.06 6.09 -13.65
C THR A 213 8.24 5.66 -12.44
N ASN A 214 7.62 4.49 -12.53
CA ASN A 214 6.74 3.99 -11.50
C ASN A 214 7.49 3.44 -10.29
N ARG A 215 8.75 3.01 -10.42
CA ARG A 215 9.64 2.76 -9.27
C ARG A 215 9.67 3.96 -8.33
N ASN A 216 9.90 5.17 -8.83
CA ASN A 216 9.97 6.38 -7.99
C ASN A 216 8.64 6.64 -7.26
N VAL A 217 7.52 6.36 -7.93
CA VAL A 217 6.17 6.48 -7.33
C VAL A 217 6.00 5.45 -6.22
N ILE A 218 6.35 4.18 -6.48
CA ILE A 218 6.26 3.10 -5.50
C ILE A 218 7.16 3.37 -4.29
N GLU A 219 8.41 3.77 -4.49
CA GLU A 219 9.35 4.13 -3.42
C GLU A 219 8.80 5.25 -2.53
N LYS A 220 8.20 6.29 -3.13
CA LYS A 220 7.54 7.36 -2.38
C LYS A 220 6.33 6.84 -1.60
N ARG A 221 5.48 5.99 -2.19
CA ARG A 221 4.33 5.39 -1.49
C ARG A 221 4.75 4.47 -0.32
N LEU A 222 5.82 3.69 -0.49
CA LEU A 222 6.42 2.87 0.57
C LEU A 222 6.95 3.76 1.71
N ALA A 223 7.65 4.85 1.38
CA ALA A 223 8.13 5.82 2.35
C ALA A 223 6.99 6.48 3.13
N MET A 224 5.93 6.91 2.43
CA MET A 224 4.72 7.47 3.04
C MET A 224 4.07 6.46 4.00
N GLY A 225 3.93 5.20 3.60
CA GLY A 225 3.39 4.13 4.44
C GLY A 225 4.19 3.93 5.72
N GLY A 226 5.53 3.92 5.62
CA GLY A 226 6.42 3.82 6.77
C GLY A 226 6.29 5.01 7.74
N VAL A 227 6.31 6.24 7.22
CA VAL A 227 6.16 7.47 8.02
C VAL A 227 4.79 7.51 8.71
N ARG A 228 3.72 7.20 7.98
CA ARG A 228 2.34 7.23 8.50
C ARG A 228 2.10 6.15 9.55
N LEU A 229 2.65 4.95 9.36
CA LEU A 229 2.59 3.90 10.39
C LEU A 229 3.31 4.34 11.67
N ALA A 230 4.53 4.88 11.54
CA ALA A 230 5.29 5.38 12.69
C ALA A 230 4.53 6.50 13.41
N ASN A 231 3.97 7.46 12.68
CA ASN A 231 3.16 8.55 13.21
C ASN A 231 1.90 8.05 13.94
N ILE A 232 1.14 7.09 13.38
CA ILE A 232 0.00 6.50 14.09
C ILE A 232 0.46 5.87 15.41
N ILE A 233 1.54 5.07 15.39
CA ILE A 233 2.05 4.40 16.60
C ILE A 233 2.47 5.42 17.65
N GLU A 234 3.13 6.51 17.26
CA GLU A 234 3.52 7.60 18.16
C GLU A 234 2.29 8.27 18.78
N LEU A 235 1.26 8.57 17.99
CA LEU A 235 0.00 9.13 18.48
C LEU A 235 -0.69 8.19 19.48
N ILE A 236 -0.73 6.89 19.19
CA ILE A 236 -1.27 5.86 20.09
C ILE A 236 -0.51 5.85 21.43
N ILE A 237 0.82 5.91 21.39
CA ILE A 237 1.66 5.91 22.60
C ILE A 237 1.48 7.21 23.39
N SER A 238 1.32 8.35 22.72
CA SER A 238 1.24 9.68 23.35
C SER A 238 -0.08 9.97 24.07
N LYS A 239 -1.17 9.25 23.74
CA LYS A 239 -2.47 9.39 24.41
C LYS A 239 -2.57 8.63 25.74
N LYS A 240 -1.45 8.11 26.22
CA LYS A 240 -1.28 7.60 27.59
C LYS A 240 -1.02 8.76 28.55
#